data_AF-A0A7J4KRS5-F1
#
_entry.id   AF-A0A7J4KRS5-F1
#
_cell.length_a   1.000
_cell.length_b   1.000
_cell.length_c   1.000
_cell.angle_alpha   90.00
_cell.angle_beta   90.00
_cell.angle_gamma   90.00
#
_symmetry.space_group_name_H-M   'P 1'
#
loop_
_entity.id
_entity.type
_entity.pdbx_description
1 polymer ?
#
loop_
_entity_poly.entity_id
_entity_poly.type
_entity_poly.pdbx_seq_one_letter_code
_entity_poly.pdbx_strand_id
1 'polypeptide(L)'
;MREKMEKRCVACGKSFIPAKFHSTIQKVCSSECRGLLRKKLYYKNQEKELANKKTYYQANKDKLHIKNTKYRKLNRDKINKQKMKHYYKNREEIIRKQKRNYENSKQNIDFLLKMRWINRGHKKAGITLKELLNFFYNNWKTQEGKCAICGKKFANISKAEVDHLHNPHKLRGLLCTNCNGGIEKFNENEEYLSNAIKYLEQYENSR
;
A
#
# COMPACT_ATOMS: atom_id res chain seq x y z
N MET A 1 -27.66 -66.78 -2.55
CA MET A 1 -26.75 -65.74 -2.02
C MET A 1 -26.76 -64.56 -2.99
N ARG A 2 -27.05 -63.32 -2.57
CA ARG A 2 -26.92 -62.16 -3.48
C ARG A 2 -25.43 -61.88 -3.67
N GLU A 3 -24.91 -62.05 -4.88
CA GLU A 3 -23.55 -61.67 -5.25
C GLU A 3 -23.31 -60.20 -4.89
N LYS A 4 -22.23 -59.94 -4.15
CA LYS A 4 -21.82 -58.59 -3.81
C LYS A 4 -21.28 -57.94 -5.07
N MET A 5 -22.09 -57.10 -5.74
CA MET A 5 -21.66 -56.38 -6.95
C MET A 5 -20.46 -55.49 -6.64
N GLU A 6 -19.31 -55.83 -7.22
CA GLU A 6 -18.10 -55.01 -7.15
C GLU A 6 -18.26 -53.70 -7.92
N LYS A 7 -17.67 -52.63 -7.39
CA LYS A 7 -17.65 -51.31 -8.03
C LYS A 7 -16.22 -50.84 -8.26
N ARG A 8 -16.03 -50.01 -9.28
CA ARG A 8 -14.76 -49.36 -9.55
C ARG A 8 -14.70 -47.99 -8.85
N CYS A 9 -13.61 -47.72 -8.13
CA CYS A 9 -13.43 -46.44 -7.44
C CYS A 9 -13.19 -45.30 -8.44
N VAL A 10 -13.98 -44.23 -8.35
CA VAL A 10 -13.86 -43.06 -9.25
C VAL A 10 -12.62 -42.19 -9.02
N ALA A 11 -11.87 -42.45 -7.95
CA ALA A 11 -10.66 -41.70 -7.60
C ALA A 11 -9.36 -42.44 -7.98
N CYS A 12 -9.28 -43.76 -7.74
CA CYS A 12 -8.07 -44.56 -7.96
C CYS A 12 -8.24 -45.71 -8.96
N GLY A 13 -9.45 -45.96 -9.48
CA GLY A 13 -9.72 -46.99 -10.48
C GLY A 13 -9.74 -48.44 -9.98
N LYS A 14 -9.44 -48.69 -8.70
CA LYS A 14 -9.46 -50.04 -8.11
C LYS A 14 -10.89 -50.56 -7.91
N SER A 15 -11.08 -51.87 -8.08
CA SER A 15 -12.32 -52.54 -7.68
C SER A 15 -12.46 -52.57 -6.16
N PHE A 16 -13.67 -52.39 -5.66
CA PHE A 16 -14.00 -52.47 -4.24
C PHE A 16 -15.44 -52.92 -4.05
N ILE A 17 -15.72 -53.55 -2.91
CA ILE A 17 -17.07 -53.92 -2.50
C ILE A 17 -17.66 -52.75 -1.70
N PRO A 18 -18.76 -52.12 -2.15
CA PRO A 18 -19.42 -51.07 -1.39
C PRO A 18 -19.96 -51.55 -0.03
N ALA A 19 -20.04 -50.65 0.95
CA ALA A 19 -20.68 -50.95 2.23
C ALA A 19 -22.15 -51.34 2.02
N LYS A 20 -22.63 -52.33 2.78
CA LYS A 20 -23.95 -52.96 2.62
C LYS A 20 -25.12 -51.95 2.54
N PHE A 21 -25.05 -50.86 3.32
CA PHE A 21 -26.07 -49.82 3.40
C PHE A 21 -25.83 -48.60 2.49
N HIS A 22 -24.68 -48.53 1.82
CA HIS A 22 -24.31 -47.44 0.92
C HIS A 22 -23.98 -47.96 -0.49
N SER A 23 -24.46 -49.16 -0.82
CA SER A 23 -24.09 -49.85 -2.05
C SER A 23 -24.41 -49.04 -3.30
N THR A 24 -25.50 -48.27 -3.30
CA THR A 24 -25.90 -47.39 -4.41
C THR A 24 -25.13 -46.08 -4.47
N ILE A 25 -24.75 -45.51 -3.33
CA ILE A 25 -24.20 -44.13 -3.22
C ILE A 25 -22.66 -44.11 -3.15
N GLN A 26 -22.02 -45.17 -2.65
CA GLN A 26 -20.57 -45.20 -2.45
C GLN A 26 -19.84 -45.32 -3.81
N LYS A 27 -19.07 -44.27 -4.15
CA LYS A 27 -18.30 -44.17 -5.40
C LYS A 27 -16.78 -44.36 -5.21
N VAL A 28 -16.30 -44.40 -3.97
CA VAL A 28 -14.87 -44.45 -3.64
C VAL A 28 -14.57 -45.57 -2.64
N CYS A 29 -13.40 -46.18 -2.78
CA CYS A 29 -13.00 -47.34 -1.97
C CYS A 29 -12.52 -46.98 -0.56
N SER A 30 -12.03 -45.75 -0.34
CA SER A 30 -11.49 -45.31 0.96
C SER A 30 -11.78 -43.85 1.29
N SER A 31 -11.54 -43.45 2.54
CA SER A 31 -11.57 -42.06 3.00
C SER A 31 -10.55 -41.19 2.26
N GLU A 32 -9.35 -41.73 1.99
CA GLU A 32 -8.30 -41.07 1.22
C GLU A 32 -8.77 -40.81 -0.22
N CYS A 33 -9.36 -41.81 -0.88
CA CYS A 33 -9.93 -41.66 -2.22
C CYS A 33 -11.08 -40.65 -2.25
N ARG A 34 -11.84 -40.52 -1.16
CA ARG A 34 -12.85 -39.45 -1.00
C ARG A 34 -12.20 -38.07 -0.91
N GLY A 35 -11.09 -37.95 -0.17
CA GLY A 35 -10.28 -36.73 -0.08
C GLY A 35 -9.71 -36.30 -1.42
N LEU A 36 -9.12 -37.23 -2.17
CA LEU A 36 -8.60 -37.01 -3.52
C LEU A 36 -9.69 -36.55 -4.50
N LEU A 37 -10.85 -37.21 -4.47
CA LEU A 37 -11.98 -36.81 -5.31
C LEU A 37 -12.48 -35.40 -4.96
N ARG A 38 -12.58 -35.06 -3.66
CA ARG A 38 -12.96 -33.70 -3.21
C ARG A 38 -11.95 -32.66 -3.68
N LYS A 39 -10.65 -32.92 -3.54
CA LYS A 39 -9.57 -32.04 -4.00
C LYS A 39 -9.62 -31.84 -5.52
N LYS A 40 -9.83 -32.91 -6.29
CA LYS A 40 -10.00 -32.85 -7.76
C LYS A 40 -11.22 -32.02 -8.17
N LEU A 41 -12.35 -32.19 -7.48
CA LEU A 41 -13.57 -31.41 -7.71
C LEU A 41 -13.38 -29.93 -7.34
N TYR A 42 -12.67 -29.64 -6.26
CA TYR A 42 -12.34 -28.27 -5.86
C TYR A 42 -11.53 -27.53 -6.93
N TYR A 43 -10.43 -28.12 -7.41
CA TYR A 43 -9.64 -27.49 -8.49
C TYR A 43 -10.41 -27.37 -9.79
N LYS A 44 -11.21 -28.39 -10.16
CA LYS A 44 -12.06 -28.34 -11.36
C LYS A 44 -13.11 -27.21 -11.31
N ASN A 45 -13.58 -26.86 -10.11
CA ASN A 45 -14.61 -25.83 -9.91
C ASN A 45 -14.05 -24.50 -9.38
N GLN A 46 -12.72 -24.37 -9.22
CA GLN A 46 -12.10 -23.22 -8.55
C GLN A 46 -12.43 -21.90 -9.24
N GLU A 47 -12.31 -21.84 -10.56
CA GLU A 47 -12.63 -20.65 -11.35
C GLU A 47 -14.10 -20.27 -11.24
N LYS A 48 -15.00 -21.26 -11.30
CA LYS A 48 -16.44 -21.06 -11.13
C LYS A 48 -16.78 -20.53 -9.73
N GLU A 49 -16.15 -21.07 -8.69
CA GLU A 49 -16.32 -20.57 -7.32
C GLU A 49 -15.79 -19.15 -7.13
N LEU A 50 -14.63 -18.83 -7.72
CA LEU A 50 -14.05 -17.48 -7.68
C LEU A 50 -14.94 -16.48 -8.44
N ALA A 51 -15.45 -16.86 -9.61
CA ALA A 51 -16.39 -16.07 -10.38
C ALA A 51 -17.68 -15.81 -9.59
N ASN A 52 -18.26 -16.85 -8.99
CA ASN A 52 -19.46 -16.72 -8.15
C ASN A 52 -19.24 -15.83 -6.93
N LYS A 53 -18.08 -15.92 -6.27
CA LYS A 53 -17.72 -15.03 -5.16
C LYS A 53 -17.59 -13.59 -5.61
N LYS A 54 -16.99 -13.37 -6.79
CA LYS A 54 -16.84 -12.03 -7.39
C LYS A 54 -18.21 -11.44 -7.74
N THR A 55 -19.08 -12.19 -8.43
CA THR A 55 -20.42 -11.73 -8.80
C THR A 55 -21.27 -11.44 -7.57
N TYR A 56 -21.25 -12.32 -6.56
CA TYR A 56 -21.93 -12.09 -5.29
C TYR A 56 -21.43 -10.82 -4.60
N TYR A 57 -20.11 -10.64 -4.46
CA TYR A 57 -19.53 -9.45 -3.85
C TYR A 57 -19.92 -8.18 -4.62
N GLN A 58 -19.89 -8.22 -5.95
CA GLN A 58 -20.19 -7.07 -6.79
C GLN A 58 -21.67 -6.69 -6.73
N ALA A 59 -22.58 -7.67 -6.74
CA ALA A 59 -24.02 -7.46 -6.58
C ALA A 59 -24.44 -7.00 -5.17
N ASN A 60 -23.61 -7.27 -4.15
CA ASN A 60 -23.93 -6.96 -2.75
C ASN A 60 -22.99 -5.94 -2.11
N LYS A 61 -22.10 -5.31 -2.88
CA LYS A 61 -21.03 -4.45 -2.38
C LYS A 61 -21.56 -3.37 -1.44
N ASP A 62 -22.64 -2.70 -1.82
CA ASP A 62 -23.20 -1.59 -1.05
C ASP A 62 -23.91 -2.08 0.22
N LYS A 63 -24.68 -3.17 0.12
CA LYS A 63 -25.30 -3.82 1.28
C LYS A 63 -24.27 -4.32 2.29
N LEU A 64 -23.19 -4.94 1.80
CA LEU A 64 -22.06 -5.38 2.63
C LEU A 64 -21.34 -4.19 3.24
N HIS A 65 -21.14 -3.11 2.49
CA HIS A 65 -20.52 -1.89 2.98
C HIS A 65 -21.35 -1.28 4.12
N ILE A 66 -22.66 -1.08 3.93
CA ILE A 66 -23.57 -0.54 4.96
C ILE A 66 -23.56 -1.41 6.21
N LYS A 67 -23.69 -2.73 6.06
CA LYS A 67 -23.64 -3.69 7.17
C LYS A 67 -22.32 -3.60 7.94
N ASN A 68 -21.19 -3.59 7.23
CA ASN A 68 -19.86 -3.53 7.83
C ASN A 68 -19.60 -2.18 8.50
N THR A 69 -20.07 -1.08 7.91
CA THR A 69 -19.97 0.26 8.49
C THR A 69 -20.78 0.35 9.78
N LYS A 70 -22.02 -0.16 9.79
CA LYS A 70 -22.85 -0.24 11.01
C LYS A 70 -22.18 -1.07 12.09
N TYR A 71 -21.65 -2.25 11.74
CA TYR A 71 -20.92 -3.10 12.67
C TYR A 71 -19.68 -2.41 13.27
N ARG A 72 -18.86 -1.76 12.43
CA ARG A 72 -17.67 -1.02 12.87
C ARG A 72 -18.02 0.14 13.80
N LYS A 73 -19.13 0.84 13.54
CA LYS A 73 -19.60 1.95 14.39
C LYS A 73 -20.05 1.43 15.76
N LEU A 74 -20.89 0.39 15.79
CA LEU A 74 -21.41 -0.20 17.04
C LEU A 74 -20.32 -0.89 17.87
N ASN A 75 -19.28 -1.43 17.23
CA ASN A 75 -18.21 -2.18 17.90
C ASN A 75 -16.88 -1.41 17.93
N ARG A 76 -16.91 -0.08 17.77
CA ARG A 76 -15.71 0.75 17.61
C ARG A 76 -14.69 0.52 18.72
N ASP A 77 -15.15 0.54 19.98
CA ASP A 77 -14.26 0.45 21.14
C ASP A 77 -13.69 -0.95 21.30
N LYS A 78 -14.50 -1.99 21.06
CA LYS A 78 -14.04 -3.38 21.06
C LYS A 78 -12.98 -3.62 19.97
N ILE A 79 -13.21 -3.09 18.77
CA ILE A 79 -12.27 -3.18 17.65
C ILE A 79 -10.98 -2.43 17.98
N ASN A 80 -11.07 -1.23 18.55
CA ASN A 80 -9.91 -0.44 18.94
C ASN A 80 -9.11 -1.12 20.03
N LYS A 81 -9.77 -1.67 21.07
CA LYS A 81 -9.11 -2.44 22.14
C LYS A 81 -8.36 -3.66 21.59
N GLN A 82 -8.96 -4.38 20.65
CA GLN A 82 -8.29 -5.50 19.97
C GLN A 82 -7.09 -5.04 19.12
N LYS A 83 -7.24 -3.94 18.37
CA LYS A 83 -6.14 -3.35 17.59
C LYS A 83 -4.98 -2.91 18.47
N MET A 84 -5.27 -2.26 19.60
CA MET A 84 -4.25 -1.85 20.57
C MET A 84 -3.54 -3.06 21.16
N LYS A 85 -4.29 -4.08 21.59
CA LYS A 85 -3.71 -5.33 22.11
C LYS A 85 -2.78 -5.99 21.08
N HIS A 86 -3.20 -6.06 19.82
CA HIS A 86 -2.37 -6.58 18.74
C HIS A 86 -1.13 -5.70 18.50
N TYR A 87 -1.28 -4.38 18.48
CA TYR A 87 -0.17 -3.45 18.31
C TYR A 87 0.88 -3.62 19.41
N TYR A 88 0.48 -3.61 20.69
CA TYR A 88 1.43 -3.77 21.80
C TYR A 88 2.12 -5.14 21.79
N LYS A 89 1.37 -6.22 21.49
CA LYS A 89 1.95 -7.57 21.40
C LYS A 89 2.98 -7.70 20.27
N ASN A 90 2.79 -6.99 19.16
CA ASN A 90 3.64 -7.10 17.97
C ASN A 90 4.45 -5.82 17.71
N ARG A 91 4.61 -4.94 18.71
CA ARG A 91 5.13 -3.58 18.53
C ARG A 91 6.50 -3.58 17.89
N GLU A 92 7.38 -4.43 18.39
CA GLU A 92 8.77 -4.53 17.92
C GLU A 92 8.84 -5.03 16.48
N GLU A 93 8.07 -6.07 16.15
CA GLU A 93 8.02 -6.61 14.79
C GLU A 93 7.43 -5.58 13.80
N ILE A 94 6.38 -4.85 14.22
CA ILE A 94 5.78 -3.77 13.42
C ILE A 94 6.83 -2.69 13.15
N ILE A 95 7.54 -2.22 14.18
CA ILE A 95 8.58 -1.20 14.04
C ILE A 95 9.73 -1.71 13.16
N ARG A 96 10.20 -2.95 13.38
CA ARG A 96 11.24 -3.59 12.58
C ARG A 96 10.85 -3.68 11.11
N LYS A 97 9.62 -4.11 10.82
CA LYS A 97 9.09 -4.22 9.46
C LYS A 97 8.92 -2.85 8.81
N GLN A 98 8.44 -1.85 9.54
CA GLN A 98 8.36 -0.46 9.06
C GLN A 98 9.74 0.09 8.72
N LYS A 99 10.74 -0.13 9.59
CA LYS A 99 12.13 0.27 9.36
C LYS A 99 12.70 -0.41 8.11
N ARG A 100 12.57 -1.73 7.98
CA ARG A 100 13.02 -2.49 6.80
C ARG A 100 12.34 -2.02 5.52
N ASN A 101 11.02 -1.80 5.57
CA ASN A 101 10.27 -1.30 4.43
C ASN A 101 10.76 0.11 4.05
N TYR A 102 10.96 1.00 5.02
CA TYR A 102 11.50 2.34 4.78
C TYR A 102 12.92 2.30 4.20
N GLU A 103 13.80 1.43 4.70
CA GLU A 103 15.17 1.24 4.20
C GLU A 103 15.18 0.72 2.76
N ASN A 104 14.40 -0.32 2.46
CA ASN A 104 14.25 -0.86 1.10
C ASN A 104 13.64 0.17 0.15
N SER A 105 12.62 0.90 0.61
CA SER A 105 11.98 1.98 -0.12
C SER A 105 12.92 3.14 -0.37
N LYS A 106 13.87 3.42 0.54
CA LYS A 106 14.86 4.50 0.40
C LYS A 106 15.84 4.26 -0.75
N GLN A 107 16.10 3.00 -1.08
CA GLN A 107 16.95 2.63 -2.22
C GLN A 107 16.22 2.81 -3.57
N ASN A 108 14.88 2.81 -3.57
CA ASN A 108 14.08 3.06 -4.77
C ASN A 108 13.63 4.52 -4.81
N ILE A 109 14.36 5.32 -5.59
CA ILE A 109 14.11 6.76 -5.74
C ILE A 109 12.69 7.04 -6.23
N ASP A 110 12.19 6.32 -7.22
CA ASP A 110 10.83 6.52 -7.76
C ASP A 110 9.77 6.23 -6.71
N PHE A 111 9.99 5.21 -5.86
CA PHE A 111 9.11 4.93 -4.73
C PHE A 111 9.13 6.08 -3.70
N LEU A 112 10.31 6.60 -3.34
CA LEU A 112 10.41 7.75 -2.45
C LEU A 112 9.67 8.97 -2.99
N LEU A 113 9.89 9.30 -4.27
CA LEU A 113 9.22 10.41 -4.95
C LEU A 113 7.71 10.19 -5.03
N LYS A 114 7.26 8.95 -5.26
CA LYS A 114 5.83 8.59 -5.21
C LYS A 114 5.22 8.79 -3.82
N MET A 115 5.94 8.45 -2.75
CA MET A 115 5.44 8.70 -1.40
C MET A 115 5.35 10.20 -1.10
N ARG A 116 6.35 10.99 -1.52
CA ARG A 116 6.33 12.45 -1.42
C ARG A 116 5.20 13.08 -2.24
N TRP A 117 4.99 12.61 -3.46
CA TRP A 117 3.89 13.00 -4.34
C TRP A 117 2.52 12.89 -3.65
N ILE A 118 2.32 11.80 -2.89
CA ILE A 118 1.09 11.60 -2.11
C ILE A 118 1.05 12.53 -0.90
N ASN A 119 2.14 12.57 -0.12
CA ASN A 119 2.14 13.23 1.19
C ASN A 119 2.24 14.76 1.11
N ARG A 120 2.82 15.32 0.05
CA ARG A 120 3.01 16.76 -0.15
C ARG A 120 1.88 17.38 -0.98
N GLY A 121 0.72 16.71 -1.09
CA GLY A 121 -0.46 17.29 -1.73
C GLY A 121 -0.43 17.37 -3.27
N HIS A 122 0.69 17.05 -3.94
CA HIS A 122 0.80 17.10 -5.40
C HIS A 122 -0.31 16.31 -6.11
N LYS A 123 -0.66 15.12 -5.61
CA LYS A 123 -1.78 14.34 -6.16
C LYS A 123 -3.12 15.07 -6.06
N LYS A 124 -3.39 15.71 -4.91
CA LYS A 124 -4.63 16.45 -4.67
C LYS A 124 -4.70 17.70 -5.57
N ALA A 125 -3.54 18.27 -5.88
CA ALA A 125 -3.37 19.39 -6.78
C ALA A 125 -3.40 19.02 -8.27
N GLY A 126 -3.62 17.74 -8.63
CA GLY A 126 -3.74 17.31 -10.02
C GLY A 126 -2.42 17.03 -10.75
N ILE A 127 -1.27 17.23 -10.09
CA ILE A 127 0.02 16.83 -10.67
C ILE A 127 0.06 15.31 -10.75
N THR A 128 0.36 14.75 -11.92
CA THR A 128 0.55 13.32 -12.09
C THR A 128 1.90 12.88 -11.55
N LEU A 129 2.03 11.60 -11.18
CA LEU A 129 3.31 11.05 -10.75
C LEU A 129 4.39 11.18 -11.85
N LYS A 130 4.01 11.00 -13.12
CA LYS A 130 4.92 11.12 -14.27
C LYS A 130 5.47 12.54 -14.41
N GLU A 131 4.62 13.56 -14.27
CA GLU A 131 5.04 14.96 -14.31
C GLU A 131 6.02 15.27 -13.17
N LEU A 132 5.73 14.82 -11.95
CA LEU A 132 6.63 15.02 -10.81
C LEU A 132 8.00 14.36 -11.02
N LEU A 133 8.02 13.10 -11.51
CA LEU A 133 9.27 12.39 -11.77
C LEU A 133 10.09 13.08 -12.85
N ASN A 134 9.45 13.44 -13.98
CA ASN A 134 10.13 14.17 -15.06
C ASN A 134 10.68 15.51 -14.57
N PHE A 135 9.89 16.26 -13.81
CA PHE A 135 10.31 17.52 -13.20
C PHE A 135 11.52 17.32 -12.29
N PHE A 136 11.49 16.30 -11.44
CA PHE A 136 12.57 15.99 -10.51
C PHE A 136 13.87 15.68 -11.27
N TYR A 137 13.85 14.75 -12.22
CA TYR A 137 15.05 14.34 -12.95
C TYR A 137 15.63 15.46 -13.83
N ASN A 138 14.77 16.27 -14.45
CA ASN A 138 15.21 17.44 -15.21
C ASN A 138 15.91 18.46 -14.31
N ASN A 139 15.31 18.82 -13.17
CA ASN A 139 15.92 19.77 -12.24
C ASN A 139 17.17 19.19 -11.55
N TRP A 140 17.22 17.89 -11.31
CA TRP A 140 18.44 17.26 -10.79
C TRP A 140 19.62 17.46 -11.74
N LYS A 141 19.38 17.30 -13.06
CA LYS A 141 20.40 17.52 -14.09
C LYS A 141 20.76 19.00 -14.21
N THR A 142 19.78 19.90 -14.34
CA THR A 142 20.04 21.33 -14.58
C THR A 142 20.62 22.04 -13.36
N GLN A 143 20.24 21.63 -12.15
CA GLN A 143 20.82 22.15 -10.91
C GLN A 143 22.10 21.40 -10.50
N GLU A 144 22.61 20.47 -11.33
CA GLU A 144 23.80 19.66 -11.05
C GLU A 144 23.77 18.98 -9.66
N GLY A 145 22.59 18.51 -9.25
CA GLY A 145 22.39 17.92 -7.92
C GLY A 145 22.65 18.89 -6.76
N LYS A 146 22.39 20.20 -6.93
CA LYS A 146 22.53 21.25 -5.90
C LYS A 146 21.19 21.87 -5.54
N CYS A 147 21.08 22.40 -4.32
CA CYS A 147 19.96 23.22 -3.89
C CYS A 147 19.89 24.52 -4.70
N ALA A 148 18.72 24.87 -5.24
CA ALA A 148 18.55 26.09 -6.05
C ALA A 148 18.73 27.40 -5.26
N ILE A 149 18.64 27.36 -3.92
CA ILE A 149 18.77 28.55 -3.07
C ILE A 149 20.19 28.66 -2.51
N CYS A 150 20.65 27.66 -1.74
CA CYS A 150 21.94 27.76 -1.06
C CYS A 150 23.12 27.18 -1.86
N GLY A 151 22.89 26.64 -3.07
CA GLY A 151 23.93 26.08 -3.94
C GLY A 151 24.62 24.81 -3.42
N LYS A 152 24.31 24.34 -2.21
CA LYS A 152 24.92 23.15 -1.62
C LYS A 152 24.53 21.89 -2.40
N LYS A 153 25.52 21.06 -2.73
CA LYS A 153 25.30 19.73 -3.32
C LYS A 153 24.48 18.86 -2.36
N PHE A 154 23.50 18.15 -2.90
CA PHE A 154 22.77 17.12 -2.16
C PHE A 154 23.69 15.92 -1.91
N ALA A 155 23.69 15.40 -0.68
CA ALA A 155 24.44 14.19 -0.36
C ALA A 155 23.96 12.95 -1.15
N ASN A 156 22.69 12.95 -1.57
CA ASN A 156 22.10 11.99 -2.50
C ASN A 156 20.71 12.49 -2.93
N ILE A 157 20.11 11.82 -3.91
CA ILE A 157 18.78 12.14 -4.46
C ILE A 157 17.69 12.23 -3.39
N SER A 158 17.73 11.39 -2.35
CA SER A 158 16.74 11.43 -1.27
C SER A 158 16.79 12.71 -0.43
N LYS A 159 17.83 13.54 -0.56
CA LYS A 159 17.96 14.82 0.17
C LYS A 159 17.45 16.03 -0.60
N ALA A 160 17.11 15.87 -1.88
CA ALA A 160 16.43 16.90 -2.65
C ALA A 160 14.91 16.83 -2.42
N GLU A 161 14.28 17.97 -2.17
CA GLU A 161 12.83 18.13 -2.08
C GLU A 161 12.32 18.93 -3.28
N VAL A 162 11.19 18.50 -3.85
CA VAL A 162 10.51 19.27 -4.91
C VAL A 162 9.69 20.35 -4.21
N ASP A 163 10.21 21.56 -4.29
CA ASP A 163 9.55 22.75 -3.79
C ASP A 163 8.39 23.16 -4.71
N HIS A 164 7.33 23.71 -4.14
CA HIS A 164 6.11 24.09 -4.86
C HIS A 164 5.36 25.19 -4.12
N LEU A 165 4.66 26.02 -4.90
CA LEU A 165 3.69 26.98 -4.36
C LEU A 165 2.44 26.25 -3.87
N HIS A 166 1.80 26.79 -2.84
CA HIS A 166 0.55 26.24 -2.32
C HIS A 166 -0.70 26.74 -3.08
N ASN A 167 -0.61 27.91 -3.74
CA ASN A 167 -1.68 28.45 -4.59
C ASN A 167 -1.14 29.51 -5.60
N PRO A 168 -1.21 29.27 -6.93
CA PRO A 168 -1.56 28.00 -7.57
C PRO A 168 -0.51 26.92 -7.29
N HIS A 169 -0.90 25.65 -7.31
CA HIS A 169 0.01 24.54 -6.99
C HIS A 169 1.04 24.29 -8.11
N LYS A 170 2.10 25.09 -8.12
CA LYS A 170 3.13 25.12 -9.17
C LYS A 170 4.47 24.63 -8.63
N LEU A 171 5.08 23.65 -9.31
CA LEU A 171 6.43 23.17 -8.97
C LEU A 171 7.47 24.26 -9.27
N ARG A 172 8.45 24.43 -8.38
CA ARG A 172 9.52 25.45 -8.50
C ARG A 172 10.89 24.85 -8.84
N GLY A 173 11.55 24.23 -7.88
CA GLY A 173 12.89 23.64 -8.07
C GLY A 173 13.23 22.61 -7.01
N LEU A 174 14.46 22.10 -7.02
CA LEU A 174 14.95 21.22 -5.97
C LEU A 174 15.63 22.01 -4.87
N LEU A 175 15.11 21.89 -3.65
CA LEU A 175 15.65 22.54 -2.46
C LEU A 175 16.12 21.51 -1.43
N CYS A 176 17.02 21.91 -0.55
CA CYS A 176 17.30 21.14 0.66
C CYS A 176 16.21 21.40 1.70
N THR A 177 16.00 20.46 2.63
CA THR A 177 14.96 20.58 3.67
C THR A 177 15.05 21.89 4.47
N ASN A 178 16.27 22.41 4.70
CA ASN A 178 16.46 23.68 5.42
C ASN A 178 15.99 24.89 4.61
N CYS A 179 16.32 24.96 3.31
CA CYS A 179 15.89 26.07 2.46
C CYS A 179 14.39 26.00 2.18
N ASN A 180 13.87 24.80 1.88
CA ASN A 180 12.44 24.59 1.66
C ASN A 180 11.61 25.00 2.90
N GLY A 181 11.96 24.46 4.07
CA GLY A 181 11.31 24.82 5.32
C GLY A 181 11.57 26.26 5.75
N GLY A 182 12.68 26.86 5.34
CA GLY A 182 12.99 28.28 5.56
C GLY A 182 11.96 29.18 4.88
N ILE A 183 11.66 28.93 3.60
CA ILE A 183 10.62 29.67 2.87
C ILE A 183 9.23 29.45 3.51
N GLU A 184 8.90 28.19 3.83
CA GLU A 184 7.62 27.85 4.47
C GLU A 184 7.42 28.61 5.80
N LYS A 185 8.48 28.80 6.60
CA LYS A 185 8.42 29.55 7.86
C LYS A 185 8.10 31.03 7.71
N PHE A 186 8.42 31.62 6.58
CA PHE A 186 8.02 32.99 6.23
C PHE A 186 6.72 33.03 5.43
N ASN A 187 5.97 31.91 5.37
CA ASN A 187 4.71 31.77 4.63
C ASN A 187 4.83 32.18 3.15
N GLU A 188 5.99 31.99 2.53
CA GLU A 188 6.26 32.44 1.15
C GLU A 188 6.00 33.95 0.94
N ASN A 189 6.03 34.76 2.01
CA ASN A 189 5.79 36.19 1.95
C ASN A 189 7.09 36.95 1.65
N GLU A 190 7.12 37.60 0.49
CA GLU A 190 8.28 38.36 0.00
C GLU A 190 8.64 39.54 0.91
N GLU A 191 7.65 40.22 1.50
CA GLU A 191 7.88 41.31 2.44
C GLU A 191 8.58 40.80 3.70
N TYR A 192 8.15 39.67 4.25
CA TYR A 192 8.76 39.09 5.45
C TYR A 192 10.19 38.61 5.18
N LEU A 193 10.44 38.01 4.02
CA LEU A 193 11.78 37.61 3.59
C LEU A 193 12.69 38.84 3.41
N SER A 194 12.17 39.91 2.80
CA SER A 194 12.90 41.16 2.61
C SER A 194 13.20 41.86 3.95
N ASN A 195 12.26 41.84 4.88
CA ASN A 195 12.46 42.39 6.23
C ASN A 195 13.49 41.56 7.02
N ALA A 196 13.57 40.25 6.81
CA ALA A 196 14.61 39.42 7.40
C ALA A 196 16.01 39.82 6.89
N ILE A 197 16.16 40.15 5.60
CA ILE A 197 17.42 40.68 5.05
C ILE A 197 17.77 42.02 5.72
N LYS A 198 16.84 42.99 5.71
CA LYS A 198 17.03 44.31 6.33
C LYS A 198 17.42 44.20 7.82
N TYR A 199 16.77 43.29 8.55
CA TYR A 199 17.08 43.04 9.96
C TYR A 199 18.53 42.57 10.14
N LEU A 200 19.02 41.65 9.31
CA LEU A 200 20.42 41.17 9.38
C LEU A 200 21.41 42.30 9.04
N GLU A 201 21.14 43.09 8.01
CA GLU A 201 22.00 44.20 7.57
C GLU A 201 22.20 45.27 8.65
N GLN A 202 21.20 45.48 9.53
CA GLN A 202 21.33 46.42 10.66
C GLN A 202 22.44 46.01 11.65
N TYR A 203 22.70 44.71 11.79
CA TYR A 203 23.69 44.16 12.71
C TYR A 203 25.02 43.78 12.04
N GLU A 204 25.05 43.67 10.71
CA GLU A 204 26.30 43.48 9.96
C GLU A 204 27.03 44.79 9.70
N ASN A 205 26.29 45.88 9.44
CA ASN A 205 26.88 47.22 9.25
C ASN A 205 27.32 47.90 10.56
N SER A 206 27.17 47.22 11.70
CA SER A 206 27.63 47.66 13.02
C SER A 206 28.82 46.85 13.56
N ARG A 207 29.47 46.06 12.69
CA ARG A 207 30.78 45.43 12.92
C ARG A 207 31.86 46.13 12.12
#